data_AF-A5H0I8-F1
#
_entry.id   AF-A5H0I8-F1
#
_cell.length_a   1.000
_cell.length_b   1.000
_cell.length_c   1.000
_cell.angle_alpha   90.00
_cell.angle_beta   90.00
_cell.angle_gamma   90.00
#
_symmetry.space_group_name_H-M   'P 1'
#
loop_
_entity.id
_entity.type
_entity.pdbx_description
1 polymer ?
#
loop_
_entity_poly.entity_id
_entity_poly.type
_entity_poly.pdbx_seq_one_letter_code
_entity_poly.pdbx_strand_id
1 'polypeptide(L)'
;MSNQKTTIYNAGSMFTEAQWNTRKLEGEALRKLFPDFEVLNPVDFDTNQAVRPTNLDIFEKDYEGLSKSKYVIIEIDGWDSGTHMEYGLMFEQALHNSNKYLFCVMSDFRVPQGLLKGEIPGFGINEMISGSFFYPPLNQGEVPQLIVCSSHAKAREAIKAIEDGQTQDYCQRFDKKFLYTRDDMYHGFEKNDDRKKA
;
A
#
# COMPACT_ATOMS: atom_id res chain seq x y z
N MET A 1 -14.63 -12.08 -25.99
CA MET A 1 -13.71 -11.98 -24.83
C MET A 1 -14.35 -11.01 -23.87
N SER A 2 -14.62 -11.43 -22.63
CA SER A 2 -15.23 -10.56 -21.60
C SER A 2 -14.34 -9.31 -21.43
N ASN A 3 -14.92 -8.13 -21.65
CA ASN A 3 -14.25 -6.85 -21.47
C ASN A 3 -14.19 -6.54 -19.96
N GLN A 4 -13.46 -7.38 -19.22
CA GLN A 4 -13.42 -7.31 -17.77
C GLN A 4 -12.59 -6.08 -17.39
N LYS A 5 -13.24 -5.10 -16.73
CA LYS A 5 -12.56 -3.89 -16.28
C LYS A 5 -11.45 -4.23 -15.31
N THR A 6 -10.29 -3.59 -15.46
CA THR A 6 -9.24 -3.62 -14.45
C THR A 6 -9.82 -3.15 -13.12
N THR A 7 -9.52 -3.88 -12.05
CA THR A 7 -10.09 -3.61 -10.72
C THR A 7 -9.00 -3.20 -9.73
N ILE A 8 -9.28 -2.17 -8.94
CA ILE A 8 -8.46 -1.72 -7.80
C ILE A 8 -9.25 -1.94 -6.51
N TYR A 9 -8.63 -2.56 -5.51
CA TYR A 9 -9.17 -2.60 -4.14
C TYR A 9 -8.40 -1.63 -3.23
N ASN A 10 -9.12 -0.76 -2.51
CA ASN A 10 -8.56 0.21 -1.58
C ASN A 10 -8.78 -0.25 -0.13
N ALA A 11 -7.80 -0.96 0.43
CA ALA A 11 -7.82 -1.45 1.79
C ALA A 11 -7.19 -0.45 2.76
N GLY A 12 -7.86 -0.23 3.89
CA GLY A 12 -7.35 0.59 4.98
C GLY A 12 -8.41 0.76 6.04
N SER A 13 -7.99 1.27 7.19
CA SER A 13 -8.88 1.37 8.33
C SER A 13 -10.01 2.37 8.09
N MET A 14 -11.16 2.14 8.74
CA MET A 14 -12.39 2.93 8.54
C MET A 14 -13.27 3.03 9.79
N PHE A 15 -12.70 2.82 10.99
CA PHE A 15 -13.45 2.81 12.25
C PHE A 15 -13.71 4.20 12.83
N THR A 16 -12.91 5.19 12.46
CA THR A 16 -13.05 6.58 12.90
C THR A 16 -13.52 7.48 11.76
N GLU A 17 -14.12 8.62 12.10
CA GLU A 17 -14.54 9.62 11.10
C GLU A 17 -13.38 10.09 10.20
N ALA A 18 -12.20 10.30 10.80
CA ALA A 18 -11.01 10.70 10.06
C ALA A 18 -10.59 9.63 9.04
N GLN A 19 -10.56 8.36 9.45
CA GLN A 19 -10.25 7.23 8.58
C GLN A 19 -11.29 7.08 7.46
N TRP A 20 -12.57 7.10 7.80
CA TRP A 20 -13.67 7.00 6.86
C TRP A 20 -13.64 8.12 5.79
N ASN A 21 -13.44 9.37 6.22
CA ASN A 21 -13.28 10.51 5.31
C ASN A 21 -12.05 10.35 4.42
N THR A 22 -10.95 9.82 4.96
CA THR A 22 -9.73 9.54 4.18
C THR A 22 -10.00 8.49 3.09
N ARG A 23 -10.65 7.37 3.43
CA ARG A 23 -11.01 6.31 2.45
C ARG A 23 -11.92 6.82 1.34
N LYS A 24 -12.83 7.76 1.64
CA LYS A 24 -13.68 8.40 0.64
C LYS A 24 -12.87 9.25 -0.34
N LEU A 25 -12.02 10.13 0.18
CA LEU A 25 -11.16 11.00 -0.65
C LEU A 25 -10.22 10.16 -1.54
N GLU A 26 -9.70 9.07 -1.00
CA GLU A 26 -8.86 8.13 -1.74
C GLU A 26 -9.63 7.43 -2.88
N GLY A 27 -10.83 6.93 -2.60
CA GLY A 27 -11.71 6.31 -3.60
C GLY A 27 -12.13 7.28 -4.69
N GLU A 28 -12.51 8.51 -4.36
CA GLU A 28 -12.82 9.57 -5.33
C GLU A 28 -11.62 9.87 -6.24
N ALA A 29 -10.43 10.01 -5.65
CA ALA A 29 -9.22 10.28 -6.41
C ALA A 29 -8.81 9.09 -7.31
N LEU A 30 -9.03 7.84 -6.88
CA LEU A 30 -8.86 6.66 -7.74
C LEU A 30 -9.80 6.70 -8.93
N ARG A 31 -11.11 6.93 -8.71
CA ARG A 31 -12.11 7.01 -9.79
C ARG A 31 -11.81 8.13 -10.78
N LYS A 32 -11.31 9.27 -10.28
CA LYS A 32 -10.91 10.40 -11.12
C LYS A 32 -9.70 10.06 -12.00
N LEU A 33 -8.72 9.36 -11.46
CA LEU A 33 -7.48 9.03 -12.18
C LEU A 33 -7.66 7.83 -13.13
N PHE A 34 -8.51 6.88 -12.77
CA PHE A 34 -8.76 5.64 -13.49
C PHE A 34 -10.25 5.49 -13.82
N PRO A 35 -10.82 6.32 -14.72
CA PRO A 35 -12.26 6.32 -15.00
C PRO A 35 -12.77 5.00 -15.61
N ASP A 36 -11.89 4.23 -16.25
CA ASP A 36 -12.22 2.96 -16.88
C ASP A 36 -12.12 1.75 -15.93
N PHE A 37 -11.64 1.96 -14.70
CA PHE A 37 -11.40 0.88 -13.74
C PHE A 37 -12.60 0.70 -12.80
N GLU A 38 -12.76 -0.50 -12.28
CA GLU A 38 -13.65 -0.75 -11.14
C GLU A 38 -12.88 -0.44 -9.84
N VAL A 39 -13.34 0.55 -9.07
CA VAL A 39 -12.75 0.88 -7.77
C VAL A 39 -13.61 0.28 -6.66
N LEU A 40 -13.09 -0.77 -6.04
CA LEU A 40 -13.64 -1.42 -4.86
C LEU A 40 -13.09 -0.73 -3.63
N ASN A 41 -13.95 -0.02 -2.92
CA ASN A 41 -13.58 0.77 -1.75
C ASN A 41 -14.53 0.39 -0.61
N PRO A 42 -14.08 -0.28 0.45
CA PRO A 42 -14.95 -0.82 1.48
C PRO A 42 -15.87 0.23 2.15
N VAL A 43 -15.41 1.48 2.21
CA VAL A 43 -16.20 2.62 2.71
C VAL A 43 -17.48 2.90 1.92
N ASP A 44 -17.53 2.44 0.67
CA ASP A 44 -18.69 2.61 -0.22
C ASP A 44 -19.66 1.43 -0.10
N PHE A 45 -19.35 0.40 0.69
CA PHE A 45 -20.31 -0.64 1.02
C PHE A 45 -21.42 -0.04 1.90
N ASP A 46 -22.62 -0.06 1.33
CA ASP A 46 -23.82 0.65 1.79
C ASP A 46 -23.99 0.62 3.32
N THR A 47 -23.97 1.80 3.94
CA THR A 47 -24.21 2.00 5.38
C THR A 47 -25.70 2.01 5.73
N ASN A 48 -26.60 1.98 4.74
CA ASN A 48 -28.05 2.02 4.92
C ASN A 48 -28.71 0.65 4.71
N GLN A 49 -28.02 -0.44 5.05
CA GLN A 49 -28.63 -1.77 4.96
C GLN A 49 -29.70 -1.91 6.04
N ALA A 50 -30.93 -2.21 5.61
CA ALA A 50 -32.06 -2.50 6.51
C ALA A 50 -31.81 -3.76 7.36
N VAL A 51 -30.94 -4.65 6.88
CA VAL A 51 -30.50 -5.87 7.57
C VAL A 51 -28.98 -5.78 7.73
N ARG A 52 -28.51 -5.94 8.96
CA ARG A 52 -27.07 -6.00 9.24
C ARG A 52 -26.48 -7.25 8.57
N PRO A 53 -25.39 -7.14 7.78
CA PRO A 53 -24.75 -8.29 7.17
C PRO A 53 -24.11 -9.18 8.25
N THR A 54 -24.00 -10.47 7.98
CA THR A 54 -23.25 -11.39 8.85
C THR A 54 -21.75 -11.18 8.64
N ASN A 55 -20.95 -11.68 9.59
CA ASN A 55 -19.49 -11.66 9.42
C ASN A 55 -19.04 -12.46 8.20
N LEU A 56 -19.78 -13.52 7.83
CA LEU A 56 -19.50 -14.32 6.63
C LEU A 56 -19.76 -13.50 5.37
N ASP A 57 -20.89 -12.79 5.31
CA ASP A 57 -21.23 -11.95 4.14
C ASP A 57 -20.17 -10.85 3.92
N ILE A 58 -19.69 -10.24 5.00
CA ILE A 58 -18.62 -9.24 4.94
C ILE A 58 -17.32 -9.89 4.42
N PHE A 59 -16.91 -11.00 5.03
CA PHE A 59 -15.70 -11.71 4.62
C PHE A 59 -15.73 -12.15 3.16
N GLU A 60 -16.83 -12.78 2.71
CA GLU A 60 -16.96 -13.25 1.33
C GLU A 60 -16.91 -12.11 0.33
N LYS A 61 -17.56 -10.98 0.64
CA LYS A 61 -17.56 -9.79 -0.22
C LYS A 61 -16.19 -9.16 -0.33
N ASP A 62 -15.49 -8.98 0.80
CA ASP A 62 -14.14 -8.43 0.82
C ASP A 62 -13.17 -9.39 0.10
N TYR A 63 -13.26 -10.69 0.40
CA TYR A 63 -12.43 -11.72 -0.23
C TYR A 63 -12.63 -11.80 -1.74
N GLU A 64 -13.87 -11.74 -2.25
CA GLU A 64 -14.17 -11.69 -3.68
C GLU A 64 -13.54 -10.45 -4.32
N GLY A 65 -13.76 -9.28 -3.70
CA GLY A 65 -13.23 -8.01 -4.19
C GLY A 65 -11.71 -7.98 -4.28
N LEU A 66 -11.04 -8.42 -3.22
CA LEU A 66 -9.60 -8.59 -3.16
C LEU A 66 -9.09 -9.58 -4.22
N SER A 67 -9.77 -10.73 -4.34
CA SER A 67 -9.34 -11.80 -5.24
C SER A 67 -9.41 -11.39 -6.70
N LYS A 68 -10.48 -10.70 -7.13
CA LYS A 68 -10.62 -10.22 -8.52
C LYS A 68 -9.74 -9.01 -8.86
N SER A 69 -9.20 -8.32 -7.86
CA SER A 69 -8.43 -7.09 -8.08
C SER A 69 -7.05 -7.35 -8.67
N LYS A 70 -6.70 -6.61 -9.72
CA LYS A 70 -5.34 -6.56 -10.29
C LYS A 70 -4.42 -5.77 -9.38
N TYR A 71 -4.93 -4.65 -8.86
CA TYR A 71 -4.22 -3.74 -7.99
C TYR A 71 -4.87 -3.71 -6.61
N VAL A 72 -4.07 -3.87 -5.56
CA VAL A 72 -4.54 -3.73 -4.19
C VAL A 72 -3.67 -2.68 -3.49
N ILE A 73 -4.30 -1.60 -3.03
CA ILE A 73 -3.65 -0.59 -2.20
C ILE A 73 -4.00 -0.92 -0.75
N ILE A 74 -3.01 -0.98 0.14
CA ILE A 74 -3.19 -1.45 1.52
C ILE A 74 -2.48 -0.50 2.48
N GLU A 75 -3.21 0.20 3.34
CA GLU A 75 -2.63 0.95 4.47
C GLU A 75 -2.08 -0.02 5.52
N ILE A 76 -0.77 -0.05 5.73
CA ILE A 76 -0.12 -1.10 6.53
C ILE A 76 0.31 -0.64 7.93
N ASP A 77 0.49 0.67 8.12
CA ASP A 77 0.92 1.30 9.37
C ASP A 77 -0.25 1.62 10.32
N GLY A 78 -1.49 1.44 9.87
CA GLY A 78 -2.65 1.34 10.76
C GLY A 78 -2.65 -0.01 11.49
N TRP A 79 -2.84 -0.01 12.81
CA TRP A 79 -3.00 -1.23 13.64
C TRP A 79 -4.38 -1.88 13.42
N ASP A 80 -4.74 -2.08 12.15
CA ASP A 80 -6.00 -2.68 11.74
C ASP A 80 -5.78 -4.15 11.40
N SER A 81 -6.26 -5.03 12.28
CA SER A 81 -6.14 -6.47 12.09
C SER A 81 -6.88 -6.97 10.84
N GLY A 82 -7.96 -6.28 10.43
CA GLY A 82 -8.64 -6.57 9.17
C GLY A 82 -7.71 -6.33 7.99
N THR A 83 -7.12 -5.14 7.90
CA THR A 83 -6.18 -4.80 6.82
C THR A 83 -4.92 -5.67 6.81
N HIS A 84 -4.42 -6.09 7.97
CA HIS A 84 -3.30 -7.05 8.05
C HIS A 84 -3.68 -8.47 7.59
N MET A 85 -4.93 -8.89 7.84
CA MET A 85 -5.45 -10.15 7.29
C MET A 85 -5.59 -10.07 5.77
N GLU A 86 -6.14 -8.97 5.24
CA GLU A 86 -6.24 -8.72 3.80
C GLU A 86 -4.85 -8.74 3.14
N TYR A 87 -3.85 -8.11 3.78
CA TYR A 87 -2.45 -8.15 3.35
C TYR A 87 -1.92 -9.58 3.23
N GLY A 88 -2.07 -10.40 4.27
CA GLY A 88 -1.60 -11.79 4.25
C GLY A 88 -2.23 -12.63 3.14
N LEU A 89 -3.53 -12.47 2.92
CA LEU A 89 -4.25 -13.14 1.83
C LEU A 89 -3.75 -12.68 0.45
N MET A 90 -3.56 -11.39 0.25
CA MET A 90 -3.10 -10.84 -1.03
C MET A 90 -1.65 -11.19 -1.32
N PHE A 91 -0.80 -11.24 -0.30
CA PHE A 91 0.58 -11.68 -0.42
C PHE A 91 0.63 -13.11 -0.99
N GLU A 92 -0.12 -14.03 -0.38
CA GLU A 92 -0.20 -15.42 -0.85
C GLU A 92 -0.77 -15.49 -2.27
N GLN A 93 -1.86 -14.78 -2.56
CA GLN A 93 -2.44 -14.78 -3.91
C GLN A 93 -1.48 -14.23 -4.97
N ALA A 94 -0.67 -13.22 -4.65
CA ALA A 94 0.30 -12.66 -5.59
C ALA A 94 1.45 -13.63 -5.90
N LEU A 95 1.84 -14.48 -4.95
CA LEU A 95 2.83 -15.55 -5.21
C LEU A 95 2.38 -16.50 -6.32
N HIS A 96 1.06 -16.72 -6.44
CA HIS A 96 0.46 -17.63 -7.42
C HIS A 96 -0.18 -16.90 -8.61
N ASN A 97 -0.09 -15.57 -8.66
CA ASN A 97 -0.66 -14.76 -9.73
C ASN A 97 0.22 -13.55 -10.03
N SER A 98 1.04 -13.66 -11.07
CA SER A 98 1.97 -12.61 -11.51
C SER A 98 1.29 -11.32 -11.99
N ASN A 99 -0.03 -11.33 -12.21
CA ASN A 99 -0.81 -10.16 -12.60
C ASN A 99 -1.49 -9.47 -11.40
N LYS A 100 -1.17 -9.87 -10.16
CA LYS A 100 -1.66 -9.21 -8.94
C LYS A 100 -0.53 -8.40 -8.30
N TYR A 101 -0.79 -7.12 -8.08
CA TYR A 101 0.16 -6.16 -7.50
C TYR A 101 -0.37 -5.59 -6.20
N LEU A 102 0.51 -5.52 -5.20
CA LEU A 102 0.27 -4.96 -3.88
C LEU A 102 1.02 -3.65 -3.72
N PHE A 103 0.30 -2.62 -3.27
CA PHE A 103 0.83 -1.30 -2.96
C PHE A 103 0.61 -1.04 -1.48
N CYS A 104 1.60 -1.42 -0.67
CA CYS A 104 1.59 -1.20 0.76
C CYS A 104 1.88 0.29 1.04
N VAL A 105 0.87 1.03 1.49
CA VAL A 105 1.01 2.41 1.92
C VAL A 105 1.52 2.40 3.36
N MET A 106 2.71 2.95 3.54
CA MET A 106 3.28 3.25 4.85
C MET A 106 3.47 4.76 4.91
N SER A 107 2.59 5.45 5.61
CA SER A 107 2.49 6.90 5.67
C SER A 107 3.20 7.53 6.87
N ASP A 108 3.62 6.73 7.86
CA ASP A 108 4.32 7.19 9.05
C ASP A 108 5.56 8.04 8.67
N PHE A 109 5.47 9.33 8.99
CA PHE A 109 6.45 10.35 8.66
C PHE A 109 7.77 10.19 9.45
N ARG A 110 7.80 9.32 10.47
CA ARG A 110 9.01 8.99 11.23
C ARG A 110 9.88 7.97 10.51
N VAL A 111 9.31 7.16 9.61
CA VAL A 111 10.08 6.16 8.85
C VAL A 111 11.24 6.81 8.09
N PRO A 112 11.04 7.90 7.32
CA PRO A 112 12.14 8.64 6.69
C PRO A 112 13.23 9.13 7.65
N GLN A 113 12.90 9.35 8.93
CA GLN A 113 13.80 9.97 9.92
C GLN A 113 14.67 8.93 10.66
N GLY A 114 14.34 7.64 10.57
CA GLY A 114 14.96 6.57 11.35
C GLY A 114 15.54 5.42 10.51
N LEU A 115 15.69 5.59 9.20
CA LEU A 115 16.25 4.53 8.35
C LEU A 115 17.70 4.26 8.71
N LEU A 116 17.91 3.13 9.37
CA LEU A 116 19.13 2.36 9.24
C LEU A 116 19.28 2.02 7.75
N LYS A 117 20.46 2.21 7.17
CA LYS A 117 20.76 2.06 5.73
C LYS A 117 20.05 0.85 5.09
N GLY A 118 18.93 1.09 4.40
CA GLY A 118 18.20 0.06 3.64
C GLY A 118 17.20 -0.80 4.44
N GLU A 119 16.92 -0.49 5.70
CA GLU A 119 15.91 -1.21 6.51
C GLU A 119 14.77 -0.28 6.93
N ILE A 120 13.53 -0.75 6.78
CA ILE A 120 12.36 -0.09 7.35
C ILE A 120 12.29 -0.48 8.83
N PRO A 121 12.60 0.41 9.78
CA PRO A 121 12.52 0.09 11.19
C PRO A 121 11.07 -0.24 11.57
N GLY A 122 10.88 -1.14 12.53
CA GLY A 122 9.58 -1.52 13.08
C GLY A 122 8.92 -0.39 13.89
N PHE A 123 8.59 0.73 13.26
CA PHE A 123 7.83 1.83 13.87
C PHE A 123 6.34 1.48 13.96
N GLY A 124 6.02 0.44 14.74
CA GLY A 124 4.64 0.01 14.94
C GLY A 124 4.07 -0.87 13.82
N ILE A 125 4.92 -1.42 12.94
CA ILE A 125 4.55 -2.49 12.01
C ILE A 125 5.24 -3.77 12.48
N ASN A 126 4.49 -4.87 12.53
CA ASN A 126 5.04 -6.17 12.91
C ASN A 126 6.08 -6.66 11.90
N GLU A 127 7.15 -7.27 12.37
CA GLU A 127 8.29 -7.71 11.56
C GLU A 127 7.94 -8.82 10.56
N MET A 128 6.87 -9.59 10.78
CA MET A 128 6.36 -10.53 9.75
C MET A 128 5.84 -9.78 8.53
N ILE A 129 5.24 -8.61 8.74
CA ILE A 129 4.78 -7.75 7.65
C ILE A 129 5.98 -7.05 7.02
N SER A 130 6.79 -6.32 7.80
CA SER A 130 7.89 -5.55 7.22
C SER A 130 8.97 -6.44 6.58
N GLY A 131 9.25 -7.62 7.15
CA GLY A 131 10.16 -8.60 6.57
C GLY A 131 9.68 -9.14 5.22
N SER A 132 8.36 -9.33 5.06
CA SER A 132 7.79 -9.82 3.80
C SER A 132 7.92 -8.83 2.63
N PHE A 133 8.15 -7.54 2.89
CA PHE A 133 8.42 -6.54 1.85
C PHE A 133 9.71 -6.84 1.06
N PHE A 134 10.62 -7.61 1.67
CA PHE A 134 11.90 -8.01 1.08
C PHE A 134 11.87 -9.45 0.53
N TYR A 135 10.70 -10.10 0.52
CA TYR A 135 10.58 -11.48 0.05
C TYR A 135 10.85 -11.57 -1.47
N PRO A 136 11.92 -12.28 -1.91
CA PRO A 136 12.41 -12.16 -3.28
C PRO A 136 11.38 -12.47 -4.39
N PRO A 137 10.50 -13.48 -4.26
CA PRO A 137 9.52 -13.79 -5.30
C PRO A 137 8.61 -12.62 -5.71
N LEU A 138 8.27 -11.72 -4.77
CA LEU A 138 7.42 -10.55 -5.04
C LEU A 138 8.21 -9.24 -5.18
N ASN A 139 9.52 -9.27 -4.90
CA ASN A 139 10.41 -8.11 -4.89
C ASN A 139 11.52 -8.24 -5.94
N GLN A 140 11.15 -8.59 -7.17
CA GLN A 140 12.07 -8.79 -8.29
C GLN A 140 11.51 -8.19 -9.59
N GLY A 141 12.40 -7.92 -10.55
CA GLY A 141 12.06 -7.32 -11.83
C GLY A 141 12.09 -5.79 -11.81
N GLU A 142 11.80 -5.19 -12.98
CA GLU A 142 11.72 -3.73 -13.15
C GLU A 142 10.52 -3.15 -12.39
N VAL A 143 9.40 -3.86 -12.42
CA VAL A 143 8.19 -3.57 -11.63
C VAL A 143 7.91 -4.77 -10.71
N PRO A 144 8.28 -4.70 -9.42
CA PRO A 144 7.97 -5.76 -8.47
C PRO A 144 6.45 -5.85 -8.23
N GLN A 145 5.98 -7.02 -7.80
CA GLN A 145 4.57 -7.21 -7.43
C GLN A 145 4.24 -6.56 -6.09
N LEU A 146 5.20 -6.44 -5.18
CA LEU A 146 5.03 -5.79 -3.87
C LEU A 146 5.82 -4.48 -3.82
N ILE A 147 5.08 -3.37 -3.81
CA ILE A 147 5.61 -2.01 -3.76
C ILE A 147 5.26 -1.40 -2.41
N VAL A 148 6.23 -0.74 -1.75
CA VAL A 148 5.97 0.02 -0.52
C VAL A 148 5.91 1.51 -0.86
N CYS A 149 4.74 2.12 -0.80
CA CYS A 149 4.54 3.53 -1.16
C CYS A 149 4.52 4.43 0.08
N SER A 150 4.95 5.69 -0.08
CA SER A 150 4.98 6.66 1.02
C SER A 150 3.62 7.27 1.35
N SER A 151 2.66 7.12 0.46
CA SER A 151 1.30 7.64 0.57
C SER A 151 0.40 6.95 -0.44
N HIS A 152 -0.91 7.06 -0.23
CA HIS A 152 -1.89 6.63 -1.23
C HIS A 152 -1.73 7.40 -2.56
N ALA A 153 -1.34 8.68 -2.53
CA ALA A 153 -1.08 9.44 -3.76
C ALA A 153 0.06 8.82 -4.57
N LYS A 154 1.14 8.39 -3.91
CA LYS A 154 2.24 7.69 -4.58
C LYS A 154 1.85 6.32 -5.11
N ALA A 155 1.00 5.56 -4.40
CA ALA A 155 0.46 4.31 -4.92
C ALA A 155 -0.33 4.53 -6.23
N ARG A 156 -1.14 5.59 -6.31
CA ARG A 156 -1.86 5.96 -7.54
C ARG A 156 -0.92 6.31 -8.70
N GLU A 157 0.11 7.12 -8.44
CA GLU A 157 1.11 7.46 -9.45
C GLU A 157 1.85 6.22 -9.96
N ALA A 158 2.17 5.29 -9.05
CA ALA A 158 2.86 4.04 -9.35
C ALA A 158 1.99 3.12 -10.23
N ILE A 159 0.71 2.92 -9.89
CA ILE A 159 -0.25 2.18 -10.72
C ILE A 159 -0.35 2.80 -12.12
N LYS A 160 -0.45 4.13 -12.20
CA LYS A 160 -0.52 4.84 -13.47
C LYS A 160 0.74 4.62 -14.31
N ALA A 161 1.92 4.62 -13.71
CA ALA A 161 3.17 4.35 -14.42
C ALA A 161 3.20 2.93 -15.00
N ILE A 162 2.64 1.92 -14.32
CA ILE A 162 2.49 0.57 -14.87
C ILE A 162 1.57 0.59 -16.10
N GLU A 163 0.39 1.19 -15.97
CA GLU A 163 -0.64 1.19 -17.02
C GLU A 163 -0.22 2.02 -18.25
N ASP A 164 0.56 3.10 -18.05
CA ASP A 164 1.11 3.91 -19.12
C ASP A 164 2.41 3.31 -19.73
N GLY A 165 2.92 2.19 -19.20
CA GLY A 165 4.19 1.58 -19.62
C GLY A 165 5.44 2.40 -19.26
N GLN A 166 5.34 3.31 -18.30
CA GLN A 166 6.42 4.21 -17.87
C GLN A 166 7.23 3.61 -16.70
N THR A 167 7.81 2.44 -16.93
CA THR A 167 8.47 1.61 -15.89
C THR A 167 9.95 1.89 -15.67
N GLN A 168 10.55 2.78 -16.48
CA GLN A 168 11.94 3.16 -16.29
C GLN A 168 12.16 3.72 -14.88
N ASP A 169 13.18 3.19 -14.20
CA ASP A 169 13.58 3.53 -12.82
C ASP A 169 12.42 3.46 -11.82
N TYR A 170 11.46 2.54 -12.04
CA TYR A 170 10.21 2.46 -11.28
C TYR A 170 10.43 2.35 -9.77
N CYS A 171 11.29 1.42 -9.34
CA CYS A 171 11.60 1.21 -7.93
C CYS A 171 12.15 2.48 -7.27
N GLN A 172 13.06 3.19 -7.95
CA GLN A 172 13.65 4.44 -7.47
C GLN A 172 12.67 5.60 -7.43
N ARG A 173 11.51 5.49 -8.08
CA ARG A 173 10.47 6.55 -8.11
C ARG A 173 9.36 6.30 -7.10
N PHE A 174 8.99 5.05 -6.88
CA PHE A 174 7.73 4.71 -6.21
C PHE A 174 7.88 3.80 -4.99
N ASP A 175 9.02 3.11 -4.86
CA ASP A 175 9.21 2.09 -3.84
C ASP A 175 10.14 2.58 -2.73
N LYS A 176 9.56 2.81 -1.54
CA LYS A 176 10.27 3.26 -0.34
C LYS A 176 11.45 2.38 0.01
N LYS A 177 11.40 1.08 -0.32
CA LYS A 177 12.53 0.16 -0.11
C LYS A 177 13.81 0.63 -0.80
N PHE A 178 13.68 1.32 -1.93
CA PHE A 178 14.80 1.80 -2.75
C PHE A 178 15.00 3.31 -2.66
N LEU A 179 13.95 4.09 -2.39
CA LEU A 179 14.05 5.55 -2.27
C LEU A 179 15.03 5.96 -1.15
N TYR A 180 15.04 5.23 -0.04
CA TYR A 180 15.81 5.57 1.15
C TYR A 180 17.13 4.80 1.29
N THR A 181 17.56 4.06 0.26
CA THR A 181 18.92 3.48 0.24
C THR A 181 19.98 4.51 -0.15
N ARG A 182 19.56 5.72 -0.57
CA ARG A 182 20.45 6.78 -0.98
C ARG A 182 20.98 7.57 0.21
N ASP A 183 22.31 7.68 0.30
CA ASP A 183 23.01 8.41 1.38
C ASP A 183 22.69 9.93 1.39
N ASP A 184 22.18 10.50 0.29
CA ASP A 184 21.90 11.94 0.13
C ASP A 184 20.62 12.42 0.81
N MET A 185 19.76 11.51 1.28
CA MET A 185 18.50 11.84 1.96
C MET A 185 18.62 11.90 3.49
N TYR A 186 19.83 11.73 4.03
CA TYR A 186 20.08 11.77 5.47
C TYR A 186 20.25 13.20 5.97
N HIS A 187 19.20 13.76 6.59
CA HIS A 187 19.30 14.99 7.39
C HIS A 187 19.71 14.66 8.82
N GLY A 188 20.84 13.98 9.00
CA GLY A 188 21.44 13.85 10.32
C GLY A 188 21.67 15.23 10.91
N PHE A 189 21.38 15.39 12.21
CA PHE A 189 21.85 16.56 12.95
C PHE A 189 23.34 16.72 12.66
N GLU A 190 23.74 17.88 12.15
CA GLU A 190 25.16 18.21 12.02
C GLU A 190 25.81 17.91 13.37
N LYS A 191 26.88 17.12 13.36
CA LYS A 191 27.70 16.93 14.55
C LYS A 191 28.34 18.28 14.86
N ASN A 192 27.68 19.10 15.67
CA ASN A 192 28.36 20.18 16.36
C ASN A 192 29.38 19.53 17.30
N ASP A 193 30.61 19.47 16.83
CA ASP A 193 31.79 18.93 17.54
C ASP A 193 32.28 19.92 18.60
N ASP A 194 31.34 20.56 19.32
CA ASP A 194 31.63 21.56 20.36
C ASP A 194 32.00 20.95 21.72
N ARG A 195 32.19 19.63 21.79
CA ARG A 195 32.66 18.93 23.01
C ARG A 195 34.18 18.74 23.06
N LYS A 196 34.96 19.67 22.51
CA LYS A 196 36.42 19.74 22.66
C LYS A 196 36.95 20.98 23.39
N LYS A 197 36.13 21.66 24.19
CA LYS A 197 36.59 22.70 25.12
C LYS A 197 35.83 22.67 26.45
N ALA A 198 36.22 21.76 27.34
CA ALA A 198 36.12 21.92 28.80
C ALA A 198 37.14 20.97 29.44
#